data_AF-A0A2G5KPS4-F1
#
_entry.id   AF-A0A2G5KPS4-F1
#
_cell.length_a   1.000
_cell.length_b   1.000
_cell.length_c   1.000
_cell.angle_alpha   90.00
_cell.angle_beta   90.00
_cell.angle_gamma   90.00
#
_symmetry.space_group_name_H-M   'P 1'
#
loop_
_entity.id
_entity.type
_entity.pdbx_description
1 polymer ?
#
loop_
_entity_poly.entity_id
_entity_poly.type
_entity_poly.pdbx_seq_one_letter_code
_entity_poly.pdbx_strand_id
1 'polypeptide(L)'
;MKDNKPIEKQAENYLKSQLSKFEFNYQEPSYDKNGSDLTLIENLKAKKTRLLNIQSKGRTITKQSTNVKIPKEYVNERFILFIYTVDEYKTENLFIFFPNEIVKWTLNTKNEYTLSFNIAKTKESYFTDKVFNSSKSQELRTVLTRSEIKNYTTILIDGIFLEKAIKCTINTYSKIWPGKDFIKPDIKTVVKNILDSYDRFKTKSKTINCLLITSEHFSLEEHINFDCKLNFKTQKDNLVNIFVTKSGEIVSFDILEQMERLINNDNIILVADDVTYENKLKEYKDVGVEVIVVQFNEAQERKIYSDFKWGDVMYPLGFSIGLEKWEI
;
A
#
# COMPACT_ATOMS: atom_id res chain seq x y z
N MET A 1 42.21 3.70 -21.27
CA MET A 1 40.87 3.54 -20.69
C MET A 1 39.91 3.43 -21.86
N LYS A 2 39.29 2.26 -22.10
CA LYS A 2 38.37 2.09 -23.24
C LYS A 2 37.13 2.93 -22.96
N ASP A 3 36.76 3.82 -23.88
CA ASP A 3 35.57 4.66 -23.72
C ASP A 3 34.33 3.77 -23.78
N ASN A 4 33.71 3.54 -22.63
CA ASN A 4 32.48 2.73 -22.53
C ASN A 4 31.23 3.54 -22.88
N LYS A 5 31.32 4.85 -23.13
CA LYS A 5 30.15 5.69 -23.44
C LYS A 5 29.31 5.20 -24.62
N PRO A 6 29.87 4.68 -25.72
CA PRO A 6 29.06 4.17 -26.83
C PRO A 6 28.20 2.96 -26.43
N ILE A 7 28.77 2.02 -25.67
CA ILE A 7 28.04 0.80 -25.26
C ILE A 7 27.01 1.11 -24.18
N GLU A 8 27.29 2.04 -23.27
CA GLU A 8 26.33 2.49 -22.25
C GLU A 8 25.13 3.20 -22.91
N LYS A 9 25.37 4.06 -23.92
CA LYS A 9 24.28 4.70 -24.68
C LYS A 9 23.45 3.71 -25.49
N GLN A 10 24.10 2.70 -26.09
CA GLN A 10 23.39 1.61 -26.77
C GLN A 10 22.52 0.82 -25.79
N ALA A 11 23.05 0.49 -24.61
CA ALA A 11 22.31 -0.21 -23.56
C ALA A 11 21.06 0.54 -23.14
N GLU A 12 21.18 1.85 -22.90
CA GLU A 12 20.07 2.71 -22.50
C GLU A 12 18.99 2.80 -23.60
N ASN A 13 19.38 3.01 -24.86
CA ASN A 13 18.45 3.05 -25.98
C ASN A 13 17.73 1.70 -26.19
N TYR A 14 18.46 0.59 -26.06
CA TYR A 14 17.88 -0.74 -26.17
C TYR A 14 16.87 -0.99 -25.04
N LEU A 15 17.23 -0.63 -23.80
CA LEU A 15 16.34 -0.71 -22.64
C LEU A 15 15.05 0.09 -22.85
N LYS A 16 15.16 1.35 -23.30
CA LYS A 16 13.99 2.20 -23.61
C LYS A 16 13.05 1.55 -24.62
N SER A 17 13.61 0.99 -25.70
CA SER A 17 12.84 0.25 -26.71
C SER A 17 12.10 -0.95 -26.11
N GLN A 18 12.78 -1.75 -25.26
CA GLN A 18 12.15 -2.89 -24.60
C GLN A 18 11.07 -2.48 -23.58
N LEU A 19 11.30 -1.42 -22.80
CA LEU A 19 10.31 -0.89 -21.87
C LEU A 19 9.07 -0.37 -22.61
N SER A 20 9.25 0.36 -23.70
CA SER A 20 8.15 0.83 -24.56
C SER A 20 7.38 -0.32 -25.18
N LYS A 21 8.06 -1.39 -25.62
CA LYS A 21 7.42 -2.60 -26.16
C LYS A 21 6.47 -3.26 -25.15
N PHE A 22 6.76 -3.15 -23.85
CA PHE A 22 5.90 -3.65 -22.77
C PHE A 22 5.06 -2.55 -22.10
N GLU A 23 4.90 -1.38 -22.74
CA GLU A 23 4.02 -0.30 -22.30
C GLU A 23 4.36 0.25 -20.90
N PHE A 24 5.65 0.32 -20.55
CA PHE A 24 6.09 1.05 -19.37
C PHE A 24 6.29 2.53 -19.68
N ASN A 25 5.78 3.41 -18.82
CA ASN A 25 6.14 4.82 -18.85
C ASN A 25 7.48 5.02 -18.13
N TYR A 26 8.37 5.80 -18.71
CA TYR A 26 9.65 6.13 -18.11
C TYR A 26 10.06 7.58 -18.36
N GLN A 27 10.92 8.10 -17.49
CA GLN A 27 11.55 9.41 -17.60
C GLN A 27 13.06 9.31 -17.42
N GLU A 28 13.78 10.21 -18.08
CA GLU A 28 15.20 10.43 -17.86
C GLU A 28 15.38 11.53 -16.82
N PRO A 29 16.00 11.24 -15.66
CA PRO A 29 16.26 12.27 -14.66
C PRO A 29 17.30 13.26 -15.19
N SER A 30 17.04 14.56 -15.02
CA SER A 30 17.96 15.63 -15.44
C SER A 30 19.25 15.70 -14.59
N TYR A 31 19.31 14.97 -13.48
CA TYR A 31 20.45 14.93 -12.56
C TYR A 31 20.74 13.49 -12.12
N ASP A 32 22.01 13.08 -12.24
CA ASP A 32 22.50 11.75 -11.87
C ASP A 32 22.73 11.63 -10.35
N LYS A 33 21.68 11.85 -9.55
CA LYS A 33 21.70 11.57 -8.11
C LYS A 33 21.20 10.15 -7.88
N ASN A 34 22.05 9.32 -7.27
CA ASN A 34 21.82 7.91 -6.92
C ASN A 34 21.98 6.88 -8.06
N GLY A 35 22.70 7.24 -9.13
CA GLY A 35 23.08 6.30 -10.20
C GLY A 35 21.91 5.74 -11.00
N SER A 36 20.82 6.50 -11.15
CA SER A 36 19.62 6.11 -11.89
C SER A 36 19.66 6.73 -13.28
N ASP A 37 19.63 5.90 -14.32
CA ASP A 37 19.60 6.33 -15.72
C ASP A 37 18.16 6.56 -16.21
N LEU A 38 17.19 5.81 -15.68
CA LEU A 38 15.76 5.99 -15.97
C LEU A 38 14.92 5.89 -14.70
N THR A 39 13.72 6.45 -14.72
CA THR A 39 12.71 6.25 -13.68
C THR A 39 11.44 5.69 -14.32
N LEU A 40 10.98 4.51 -13.87
CA LEU A 40 9.68 3.96 -14.31
C LEU A 40 8.54 4.60 -13.53
N ILE A 41 7.42 4.82 -14.21
CA ILE A 41 6.23 5.46 -13.68
C ILE A 41 5.00 4.57 -13.94
N GLU A 42 4.27 4.23 -12.89
CA GLU A 42 3.05 3.41 -13.02
C GLU A 42 1.88 4.20 -13.66
N ASN A 43 1.59 5.41 -13.15
CA ASN A 43 0.47 6.21 -13.60
C ASN A 43 0.78 7.71 -13.46
N LEU A 44 0.84 8.41 -14.60
CA LEU A 44 1.08 9.86 -14.66
C LEU A 44 -0.08 10.70 -14.12
N LYS A 45 -1.29 10.10 -13.99
CA LYS A 45 -2.50 10.76 -13.51
C LYS A 45 -2.80 10.50 -12.03
N ALA A 46 -2.06 9.60 -11.38
CA ALA A 46 -2.26 9.31 -9.96
C ALA A 46 -1.69 10.45 -9.08
N LYS A 47 -2.38 10.80 -7.99
CA LYS A 47 -1.92 11.81 -7.01
C LYS A 47 -0.56 11.44 -6.37
N LYS A 48 -0.15 10.17 -6.41
CA LYS A 48 1.18 9.68 -6.01
C LYS A 48 1.73 8.77 -7.10
N THR A 49 2.68 9.28 -7.88
CA THR A 49 3.36 8.52 -8.93
C THR A 49 4.26 7.46 -8.29
N ARG A 50 4.00 6.17 -8.53
CA ARG A 50 4.92 5.11 -8.10
C ARG A 50 6.15 5.10 -9.01
N LEU A 51 7.33 5.09 -8.39
CA LEU A 51 8.61 5.23 -9.08
C LEU A 51 9.54 4.05 -8.79
N LEU A 52 10.15 3.50 -9.83
CA LEU A 52 11.32 2.63 -9.72
C LEU A 52 12.53 3.33 -10.34
N ASN A 53 13.65 3.29 -9.63
CA ASN A 53 14.93 3.81 -10.10
C ASN A 53 15.63 2.72 -10.90
N ILE A 54 15.90 2.98 -12.16
CA ILE A 54 16.49 2.03 -13.08
C ILE A 54 17.92 2.46 -13.39
N GLN A 55 18.85 1.54 -13.21
CA GLN A 55 20.21 1.68 -13.71
C GLN A 55 20.43 0.73 -14.89
N SER A 56 21.06 1.25 -15.94
CA SER A 56 21.49 0.50 -17.12
C SER A 56 23.01 0.36 -17.12
N LYS A 57 23.51 -0.83 -17.46
CA LYS A 57 24.94 -1.09 -17.66
C LYS A 57 25.16 -1.89 -18.94
N GLY A 58 25.92 -1.32 -19.88
CA GLY A 58 26.30 -1.97 -21.14
C GLY A 58 27.64 -2.69 -21.07
N ARG A 59 27.72 -3.95 -21.52
CA ARG A 59 28.97 -4.72 -21.56
C ARG A 59 29.17 -5.43 -22.90
N THR A 60 30.35 -5.26 -23.49
CA THR A 60 30.81 -6.20 -24.51
C THR A 60 31.32 -7.46 -23.81
N ILE A 61 30.74 -8.61 -24.14
CA ILE A 61 31.11 -9.89 -23.53
C ILE A 61 31.98 -10.72 -24.48
N THR A 62 33.04 -11.30 -23.92
CA THR A 62 33.95 -12.21 -24.64
C THR A 62 34.15 -13.46 -23.78
N LYS A 63 35.15 -14.28 -24.13
CA LYS A 63 35.60 -15.39 -23.28
C LYS A 63 36.23 -14.90 -21.96
N GLN A 64 36.80 -13.70 -21.95
CA GLN A 64 37.33 -13.08 -20.73
C GLN A 64 36.19 -12.57 -19.83
N SER A 65 36.39 -12.64 -18.51
CA SER A 65 35.42 -12.13 -17.55
C SER A 65 35.34 -10.60 -17.61
N THR A 66 34.14 -10.08 -17.53
CA THR A 66 33.82 -8.68 -17.28
C THR A 66 33.07 -8.54 -15.97
N ASN A 67 33.01 -7.32 -15.43
CA ASN A 67 32.39 -7.04 -14.14
C ASN A 67 31.37 -5.90 -14.24
N VAL A 68 30.28 -6.06 -13.50
CA VAL A 68 29.34 -4.99 -13.16
C VAL A 68 29.44 -4.74 -11.66
N LYS A 69 29.49 -3.46 -11.28
CA LYS A 69 29.66 -3.01 -9.90
C LYS A 69 28.57 -2.00 -9.57
N ILE A 70 27.93 -2.17 -8.42
CA ILE A 70 26.84 -1.33 -7.94
C ILE A 70 27.14 -0.90 -6.51
N PRO A 71 27.25 0.40 -6.20
CA PRO A 71 27.38 0.88 -4.84
C PRO A 71 26.25 0.36 -3.94
N LYS A 72 26.59 -0.14 -2.75
CA LYS A 72 25.61 -0.68 -1.79
C LYS A 72 24.51 0.32 -1.45
N GLU A 73 24.86 1.59 -1.34
CA GLU A 73 23.93 2.69 -1.04
C GLU A 73 22.85 2.91 -2.10
N TYR A 74 23.05 2.45 -3.34
CA TYR A 74 22.04 2.58 -4.40
C TYR A 74 20.98 1.49 -4.32
N VAL A 75 21.30 0.34 -3.72
CA VAL A 75 20.43 -0.83 -3.69
C VAL A 75 19.39 -0.70 -2.58
N ASN A 76 18.19 -0.24 -2.95
CA ASN A 76 17.01 -0.19 -2.09
C ASN A 76 15.82 -0.90 -2.76
N GLU A 77 14.65 -0.92 -2.10
CA GLU A 77 13.45 -1.62 -2.61
C GLU A 77 12.91 -1.09 -3.95
N ARG A 78 13.33 0.11 -4.38
CA ARG A 78 12.94 0.74 -5.65
C ARG A 78 14.02 0.64 -6.72
N PHE A 79 15.19 0.07 -6.43
CA PHE A 79 16.30 -0.01 -7.35
C PHE A 79 16.20 -1.24 -8.26
N ILE A 80 16.33 -1.06 -9.57
CA ILE A 80 16.35 -2.16 -10.54
C ILE A 80 17.58 -1.96 -11.43
N LEU A 81 18.32 -3.04 -11.67
CA LEU A 81 19.46 -3.02 -12.58
C LEU A 81 19.13 -3.78 -13.86
N PHE A 82 19.40 -3.15 -14.99
CA PHE A 82 19.48 -3.81 -16.27
C PHE A 82 20.94 -3.94 -16.72
N ILE A 83 21.31 -5.14 -17.16
CA ILE A 83 22.60 -5.40 -17.79
C ILE A 83 22.34 -5.73 -19.25
N TYR A 84 22.78 -4.85 -20.13
CA TYR A 84 22.79 -5.07 -21.56
C TYR A 84 24.14 -5.68 -21.96
N THR A 85 24.12 -6.73 -22.77
CA THR A 85 25.34 -7.35 -23.28
C THR A 85 25.30 -7.52 -24.78
N VAL A 86 26.43 -7.28 -25.44
CA VAL A 86 26.65 -7.62 -26.85
C VAL A 86 27.88 -8.51 -26.97
N ASP A 87 27.76 -9.63 -27.67
CA ASP A 87 28.89 -10.53 -27.94
C ASP A 87 29.62 -10.20 -29.27
N GLU A 88 30.68 -10.96 -29.56
CA GLU A 88 31.47 -10.82 -30.78
C GLU A 88 30.68 -11.11 -32.08
N TYR A 89 29.55 -11.82 -31.97
CA TYR A 89 28.64 -12.12 -33.07
C TYR A 89 27.49 -11.11 -33.18
N LYS A 90 27.53 -10.03 -32.39
CA LYS A 90 26.46 -9.02 -32.27
C LYS A 90 25.15 -9.59 -31.74
N THR A 91 25.19 -10.67 -30.97
CA THR A 91 24.05 -11.15 -30.21
C THR A 91 23.83 -10.21 -29.02
N GLU A 92 22.68 -9.58 -28.99
CA GLU A 92 22.28 -8.64 -27.94
C GLU A 92 21.40 -9.37 -26.90
N ASN A 93 21.70 -9.17 -25.61
CA ASN A 93 20.86 -9.66 -24.51
C ASN A 93 20.62 -8.54 -23.50
N LEU A 94 19.46 -8.59 -22.85
CA LEU A 94 19.09 -7.67 -21.78
C LEU A 94 18.65 -8.48 -20.57
N PHE A 95 19.35 -8.32 -19.46
CA PHE A 95 19.07 -9.02 -18.21
C PHE A 95 18.56 -8.04 -17.16
N ILE A 96 17.59 -8.46 -16.34
CA ILE A 96 17.04 -7.68 -15.22
C ILE A 96 17.45 -8.30 -13.88
N PHE A 97 17.82 -7.46 -12.92
CA PHE A 97 18.18 -7.87 -11.56
C PHE A 97 17.44 -7.02 -10.53
N PHE A 98 16.78 -7.70 -9.60
CA PHE A 98 16.06 -7.10 -8.49
C PHE A 98 16.96 -6.95 -7.24
N PRO A 99 16.62 -6.06 -6.29
CA PRO A 99 17.46 -5.78 -5.12
C PRO A 99 17.85 -7.03 -4.32
N ASN A 100 16.89 -7.92 -4.07
CA ASN A 100 17.08 -9.19 -3.34
C ASN A 100 18.06 -10.15 -4.03
N GLU A 101 18.36 -9.94 -5.30
CA GLU A 101 19.31 -10.73 -6.08
C GLU A 101 20.69 -10.09 -6.09
N ILE A 102 20.75 -8.75 -6.18
CA ILE A 102 21.99 -7.97 -6.18
C ILE A 102 22.69 -8.09 -4.82
N VAL A 103 21.94 -8.08 -3.71
CA VAL A 103 22.52 -8.21 -2.36
C VAL A 103 23.22 -9.56 -2.12
N LYS A 104 23.00 -10.55 -3.01
CA LYS A 104 23.68 -11.86 -2.97
C LYS A 104 25.03 -11.87 -3.68
N TRP A 105 25.39 -10.79 -4.40
CA TRP A 105 26.67 -10.68 -5.07
C TRP A 105 27.81 -10.42 -4.09
N THR A 106 29.05 -10.63 -4.55
CA THR A 106 30.24 -10.37 -3.73
C THR A 106 30.36 -8.88 -3.43
N LEU A 107 30.36 -8.54 -2.13
CA LEU A 107 30.64 -7.17 -1.67
C LEU A 107 32.15 -6.94 -1.65
N ASN A 108 32.61 -5.92 -2.37
CA ASN A 108 34.03 -5.58 -2.41
C ASN A 108 34.43 -4.59 -1.29
N THR A 109 35.72 -4.29 -1.16
CA THR A 109 36.27 -3.39 -0.14
C THR A 109 35.83 -1.93 -0.28
N LYS A 110 35.24 -1.54 -1.42
CA LYS A 110 34.67 -0.21 -1.69
C LYS A 110 33.16 -0.15 -1.41
N ASN A 111 32.60 -1.16 -0.75
CA ASN A 111 31.15 -1.29 -0.52
C ASN A 111 30.32 -1.35 -1.81
N GLU A 112 30.83 -2.03 -2.86
CA GLU A 112 30.07 -2.26 -4.09
C GLU A 112 29.77 -3.75 -4.27
N TYR A 113 28.53 -4.07 -4.61
CA TYR A 113 28.13 -5.39 -5.08
C TYR A 113 28.72 -5.64 -6.47
N THR A 114 29.45 -6.73 -6.64
CA THR A 114 30.17 -7.06 -7.88
C THR A 114 29.68 -8.38 -8.47
N LEU A 115 29.23 -8.34 -9.73
CA LEU A 115 28.93 -9.53 -10.54
C LEU A 115 29.99 -9.69 -11.63
N SER A 116 30.67 -10.84 -11.63
CA SER A 116 31.71 -11.19 -12.62
C SER A 116 31.23 -12.31 -13.54
N PHE A 117 31.18 -12.05 -14.85
CA PHE A 117 30.65 -12.99 -15.83
C PHE A 117 31.34 -12.90 -17.19
N ASN A 118 31.19 -13.95 -18.00
CA ASN A 118 31.67 -14.04 -19.38
C ASN A 118 30.56 -14.64 -20.27
N ILE A 119 30.84 -14.82 -21.56
CA ILE A 119 29.86 -15.36 -22.52
C ILE A 119 29.34 -16.77 -22.19
N ALA A 120 30.13 -17.59 -21.49
CA ALA A 120 29.69 -18.92 -21.07
C ALA A 120 28.65 -18.80 -19.94
N LYS A 121 28.96 -17.97 -18.93
CA LYS A 121 28.06 -17.72 -17.79
C LYS A 121 26.72 -17.11 -18.19
N THR A 122 26.67 -16.28 -19.25
CA THR A 122 25.40 -15.72 -19.74
C THR A 122 24.45 -16.78 -20.29
N LYS A 123 24.92 -18.01 -20.55
CA LYS A 123 24.13 -19.14 -21.02
C LYS A 123 23.72 -20.10 -19.89
N GLU A 124 24.18 -19.86 -18.66
CA GLU A 124 23.81 -20.66 -17.50
C GLU A 124 22.45 -20.21 -16.93
N SER A 125 21.79 -21.11 -16.18
CA SER A 125 20.46 -20.89 -15.60
C SER A 125 20.33 -19.56 -14.86
N TYR A 126 21.36 -19.19 -14.11
CA TYR A 126 21.41 -17.93 -13.38
C TYR A 126 21.14 -16.69 -14.25
N PHE A 127 21.64 -16.67 -15.50
CA PHE A 127 21.42 -15.55 -16.43
C PHE A 127 20.21 -15.76 -17.33
N THR A 128 19.94 -16.98 -17.78
CA THR A 128 18.78 -17.26 -18.63
C THR A 128 17.47 -16.92 -17.92
N ASP A 129 17.41 -17.14 -16.61
CA ASP A 129 16.26 -16.79 -15.78
C ASP A 129 16.09 -15.28 -15.60
N LYS A 130 17.07 -14.46 -16.02
CA LYS A 130 17.06 -12.99 -15.92
C LYS A 130 16.82 -12.29 -17.23
N VAL A 131 16.69 -13.02 -18.34
CA VAL A 131 16.41 -12.42 -19.64
C VAL A 131 15.12 -11.62 -19.56
N PHE A 132 15.18 -10.34 -19.93
CA PHE A 132 14.02 -9.46 -19.92
C PHE A 132 13.06 -9.85 -21.04
N ASN A 133 12.01 -10.56 -20.66
CA ASN A 133 10.98 -11.12 -21.53
C ASN A 133 9.59 -10.83 -20.95
N SER A 134 8.54 -11.43 -21.52
CA SER A 134 7.16 -11.22 -21.05
C SER A 134 6.93 -11.63 -19.58
N SER A 135 7.62 -12.65 -19.09
CA SER A 135 7.49 -13.06 -17.68
C SER A 135 8.18 -12.04 -16.76
N LYS A 136 9.38 -11.61 -17.11
CA LYS A 136 10.10 -10.60 -16.33
C LYS A 136 9.47 -9.21 -16.39
N SER A 137 8.80 -8.86 -17.49
CA SER A 137 8.03 -7.63 -17.55
C SER A 137 6.81 -7.67 -16.63
N GLN A 138 6.14 -8.82 -16.47
CA GLN A 138 5.07 -8.98 -15.48
C GLN A 138 5.60 -8.90 -14.03
N GLU A 139 6.77 -9.49 -13.75
CA GLU A 139 7.41 -9.37 -12.44
C GLU A 139 7.77 -7.91 -12.12
N LEU A 140 8.38 -7.19 -13.07
CA LEU A 140 8.67 -5.77 -12.94
C LEU A 140 7.41 -4.94 -12.72
N ARG A 141 6.32 -5.24 -13.45
CA ARG A 141 5.03 -4.58 -13.25
C ARG A 141 4.51 -4.84 -11.83
N THR A 142 4.59 -6.07 -11.34
CA THR A 142 4.22 -6.43 -9.97
C THR A 142 5.02 -5.65 -8.93
N VAL A 143 6.32 -5.44 -9.15
CA VAL A 143 7.17 -4.63 -8.27
C VAL A 143 6.78 -3.15 -8.34
N LEU A 144 6.53 -2.62 -9.55
CA LEU A 144 6.10 -1.24 -9.78
C LEU A 144 4.73 -0.96 -9.16
N THR A 145 3.82 -1.94 -9.20
CA THR A 145 2.45 -1.85 -8.67
C THR A 145 2.32 -2.36 -7.23
N ARG A 146 3.41 -2.80 -6.59
CA ARG A 146 3.36 -3.33 -5.23
C ARG A 146 2.96 -2.21 -4.30
N SER A 147 1.85 -2.39 -3.58
CA SER A 147 1.39 -1.44 -2.55
C SER A 147 2.54 -1.16 -1.59
N GLU A 148 2.96 0.10 -1.47
CA GLU A 148 3.84 0.51 -0.38
C GLU A 148 3.20 0.03 0.92
N ILE A 149 3.97 -0.69 1.74
CA ILE A 149 3.53 -0.99 3.10
C ILE A 149 3.47 0.36 3.80
N LYS A 150 2.26 0.92 3.88
CA LYS A 150 2.02 2.16 4.60
C LYS A 150 2.43 1.96 6.05
N ASN A 151 3.09 2.98 6.60
CA ASN A 151 3.71 2.85 7.91
C ASN A 151 2.67 2.82 9.02
N TYR A 152 1.53 3.48 8.83
CA TYR A 152 0.49 3.68 9.84
C TYR A 152 -0.85 3.16 9.35
N THR A 153 -1.74 2.86 10.30
CA THR A 153 -3.17 2.64 10.05
C THR A 153 -3.93 3.71 10.81
N THR A 154 -4.89 4.34 10.14
CA THR A 154 -5.84 5.24 10.76
C THR A 154 -7.26 4.73 10.54
N ILE A 155 -8.05 4.70 11.61
CA ILE A 155 -9.49 4.48 11.56
C ILE A 155 -10.19 5.84 11.66
N LEU A 156 -11.04 6.12 10.69
CA LEU A 156 -11.87 7.33 10.62
C LEU A 156 -13.32 6.91 10.89
N ILE A 157 -13.95 7.52 11.89
CA ILE A 157 -15.30 7.16 12.31
C ILE A 157 -16.22 8.37 12.19
N ASP A 158 -17.26 8.22 11.37
CA ASP A 158 -18.39 9.14 11.33
C ASP A 158 -19.28 8.89 12.56
N GLY A 159 -19.31 9.88 13.45
CA GLY A 159 -20.07 9.81 14.70
C GLY A 159 -21.59 9.77 14.49
N ILE A 160 -22.12 10.41 13.44
CA ILE A 160 -23.55 10.37 13.11
C ILE A 160 -23.92 8.95 12.66
N PHE A 161 -23.10 8.37 11.78
CA PHE A 161 -23.29 7.00 11.35
C PHE A 161 -23.15 6.02 12.52
N LEU A 162 -22.13 6.17 13.38
CA LEU A 162 -21.91 5.28 14.51
C LEU A 162 -23.10 5.29 15.47
N GLU A 163 -23.69 6.46 15.74
CA GLU A 163 -24.90 6.57 16.56
C GLU A 163 -26.06 5.77 15.95
N LYS A 164 -26.30 5.97 14.64
CA LYS A 164 -27.32 5.23 13.89
C LYS A 164 -27.06 3.72 13.93
N ALA A 165 -25.81 3.31 13.76
CA ALA A 165 -25.38 1.92 13.78
C ALA A 165 -25.66 1.25 15.11
N ILE A 166 -25.39 1.90 16.24
CA ILE A 166 -25.66 1.35 17.58
C ILE A 166 -27.17 1.20 17.81
N LYS A 167 -27.97 2.24 17.50
CA LYS A 167 -29.43 2.18 17.62
C LYS A 167 -30.02 1.04 16.80
N CYS A 168 -29.57 0.90 15.54
CA CYS A 168 -30.01 -0.17 14.65
C CYS A 168 -29.60 -1.55 15.17
N THR A 169 -28.38 -1.68 15.68
CA THR A 169 -27.86 -2.94 16.24
C THR A 169 -28.71 -3.39 17.43
N ILE A 170 -28.93 -2.52 18.42
CA ILE A 170 -29.74 -2.81 19.61
C ILE A 170 -31.18 -3.18 19.21
N ASN A 171 -31.80 -2.40 18.32
CA ASN A 171 -33.18 -2.66 17.85
C ASN A 171 -33.31 -3.99 17.08
N THR A 172 -32.28 -4.40 16.37
CA THR A 172 -32.30 -5.67 15.63
C THR A 172 -32.17 -6.83 16.60
N TYR A 173 -31.16 -6.81 17.48
CA TYR A 173 -30.94 -7.91 18.40
C TYR A 173 -31.97 -7.99 19.53
N SER A 174 -32.64 -6.90 19.91
CA SER A 174 -33.75 -6.95 20.86
C SER A 174 -34.96 -7.71 20.31
N LYS A 175 -35.15 -7.74 18.98
CA LYS A 175 -36.20 -8.56 18.35
C LYS A 175 -35.83 -10.04 18.34
N ILE A 176 -34.55 -10.35 18.20
CA ILE A 176 -34.02 -11.73 18.20
C ILE A 176 -33.97 -12.27 19.64
N TRP A 177 -33.58 -11.43 20.60
CA TRP A 177 -33.38 -11.75 22.01
C TRP A 177 -34.20 -10.82 22.93
N PRO A 178 -35.54 -10.95 23.00
CA PRO A 178 -36.41 -9.99 23.71
C PRO A 178 -36.20 -9.86 25.22
N GLY A 179 -35.59 -10.86 25.86
CA GLY A 179 -35.31 -10.88 27.29
C GLY A 179 -33.88 -10.50 27.68
N LYS A 180 -33.06 -10.06 26.71
CA LYS A 180 -31.65 -9.74 26.96
C LYS A 180 -31.47 -8.25 27.26
N ASP A 181 -30.74 -7.98 28.34
CA ASP A 181 -30.28 -6.63 28.66
C ASP A 181 -29.03 -6.29 27.85
N PHE A 182 -29.12 -5.21 27.07
CA PHE A 182 -28.00 -4.70 26.28
C PHE A 182 -27.18 -3.69 27.07
N ILE A 183 -25.86 -3.77 26.94
CA ILE A 183 -24.93 -2.89 27.64
C ILE A 183 -24.71 -1.62 26.81
N LYS A 184 -24.67 -0.46 27.48
CA LYS A 184 -24.16 0.78 26.87
C LYS A 184 -22.64 0.67 26.71
N PRO A 185 -22.10 0.52 25.48
CA PRO A 185 -20.68 0.27 25.28
C PRO A 185 -19.84 1.51 25.57
N ASP A 186 -18.57 1.33 25.95
CA ASP A 186 -17.58 2.41 25.92
C ASP A 186 -16.90 2.51 24.54
N ILE A 187 -16.42 3.71 24.19
CA ILE A 187 -15.82 3.96 22.86
C ILE A 187 -14.60 3.09 22.60
N LYS A 188 -13.81 2.78 23.64
CA LYS A 188 -12.65 1.90 23.52
C LYS A 188 -13.08 0.49 23.10
N THR A 189 -14.12 -0.06 23.72
CA THR A 189 -14.66 -1.38 23.37
C THR A 189 -15.17 -1.42 21.93
N VAL A 190 -15.89 -0.38 21.49
CA VAL A 190 -16.37 -0.24 20.10
C VAL A 190 -15.19 -0.27 19.11
N VAL A 191 -14.21 0.62 19.29
CA VAL A 191 -13.05 0.74 18.39
C VAL A 191 -12.25 -0.57 18.38
N LYS A 192 -12.05 -1.18 19.56
CA LYS A 192 -11.36 -2.47 19.68
C LYS A 192 -12.06 -3.56 18.87
N ASN A 193 -13.37 -3.70 18.98
CA ASN A 193 -14.12 -4.75 18.28
C ASN A 193 -14.12 -4.54 16.76
N ILE A 194 -14.17 -3.29 16.29
CA ILE A 194 -14.04 -2.96 14.86
C ILE A 194 -12.65 -3.38 14.35
N LEU A 195 -11.58 -3.00 15.06
CA LEU A 195 -10.21 -3.36 14.67
C LEU A 195 -9.96 -4.87 14.72
N ASP A 196 -10.39 -5.54 15.79
CA ASP A 196 -10.25 -6.99 15.95
C ASP A 196 -10.99 -7.76 14.81
N SER A 197 -12.09 -7.19 14.29
CA SER A 197 -12.88 -7.79 13.20
C SER A 197 -12.33 -7.49 11.80
N TYR A 198 -11.86 -6.26 11.56
CA TYR A 198 -11.67 -5.75 10.20
C TYR A 198 -10.28 -5.22 9.88
N ASP A 199 -9.41 -4.95 10.86
CA ASP A 199 -8.03 -4.56 10.54
C ASP A 199 -7.26 -5.73 9.94
N ARG A 200 -7.01 -5.63 8.63
CA ARG A 200 -6.23 -6.61 7.85
C ARG A 200 -4.91 -6.04 7.35
N PHE A 201 -4.60 -4.80 7.68
CA PHE A 201 -3.40 -4.15 7.18
C PHE A 201 -2.15 -4.70 7.87
N LYS A 202 -1.07 -4.81 7.11
CA LYS A 202 0.27 -5.04 7.65
C LYS A 202 0.94 -3.68 7.69
N THR A 203 1.26 -3.18 8.88
CA THR A 203 1.97 -1.92 9.09
C THR A 203 3.32 -2.16 9.74
N LYS A 204 4.31 -1.30 9.44
CA LYS A 204 5.58 -1.29 10.16
C LYS A 204 5.43 -0.67 11.55
N SER A 205 4.61 0.37 11.67
CA SER A 205 4.29 0.97 12.97
C SER A 205 3.32 0.09 13.74
N LYS A 206 3.55 0.00 15.05
CA LYS A 206 2.63 -0.59 16.02
C LYS A 206 1.61 0.44 16.54
N THR A 207 1.48 1.61 15.92
CA THR A 207 0.51 2.64 16.34
C THR A 207 -0.64 2.72 15.35
N ILE A 208 -1.87 2.73 15.88
CA ILE A 208 -3.11 2.98 15.14
C ILE A 208 -3.76 4.23 15.71
N ASN A 209 -4.06 5.20 14.86
CA ASN A 209 -4.82 6.39 15.27
C ASN A 209 -6.29 6.17 14.95
N CYS A 210 -7.18 6.54 15.87
CA CYS A 210 -8.60 6.54 15.69
C CYS A 210 -9.11 7.98 15.77
N LEU A 211 -9.63 8.51 14.67
CA LEU A 211 -10.27 9.82 14.63
C LEU A 211 -11.78 9.62 14.59
N LEU A 212 -12.45 9.89 15.70
CA LEU A 212 -13.90 9.93 15.79
C LEU A 212 -14.35 11.38 15.68
N ILE A 213 -15.09 11.69 14.62
CA ILE A 213 -15.65 13.02 14.40
C ILE A 213 -17.14 12.96 14.69
N THR A 214 -17.59 13.66 15.74
CA THR A 214 -18.99 13.75 16.14
C THR A 214 -19.58 15.09 15.73
N SER A 215 -20.90 15.19 15.62
CA SER A 215 -21.58 16.46 15.38
C SER A 215 -21.92 17.15 16.71
N GLU A 216 -21.88 18.48 16.74
CA GLU A 216 -22.39 19.26 17.88
C GLU A 216 -23.91 19.10 18.09
N HIS A 217 -24.65 18.66 17.07
CA HIS A 217 -26.11 18.54 17.09
C HIS A 217 -26.62 17.13 17.38
N PHE A 218 -25.73 16.14 17.41
CA PHE A 218 -26.06 14.73 17.65
C PHE A 218 -25.43 14.26 18.96
N SER A 219 -26.10 13.33 19.63
CA SER A 219 -25.79 12.95 21.00
C SER A 219 -25.27 11.51 21.08
N LEU A 220 -24.16 11.24 20.38
CA LEU A 220 -23.51 9.93 20.42
C LEU A 220 -23.18 9.50 21.87
N GLU A 221 -22.89 10.46 22.74
CA GLU A 221 -22.64 10.29 24.18
C GLU A 221 -23.84 9.67 24.94
N GLU A 222 -25.06 9.73 24.41
CA GLU A 222 -26.21 9.05 25.00
C GLU A 222 -26.12 7.53 24.81
N HIS A 223 -25.47 7.08 23.75
CA HIS A 223 -25.38 5.67 23.34
C HIS A 223 -24.01 5.04 23.59
N ILE A 224 -22.96 5.85 23.74
CA ILE A 224 -21.59 5.39 24.04
C ILE A 224 -21.07 6.09 25.29
N ASN A 225 -20.33 5.36 26.13
CA ASN A 225 -19.58 5.95 27.22
C ASN A 225 -18.19 6.43 26.76
N PHE A 226 -17.86 7.68 27.04
CA PHE A 226 -16.54 8.28 26.79
C PHE A 226 -15.66 8.35 28.04
N ASP A 227 -16.19 8.04 29.23
CA ASP A 227 -15.45 7.98 30.48
C ASP A 227 -14.60 6.70 30.57
N CYS A 228 -13.58 6.63 29.71
CA CYS A 228 -12.64 5.52 29.65
C CYS A 228 -11.27 6.01 29.15
N LYS A 229 -10.24 5.16 29.29
CA LYS A 229 -8.94 5.45 28.68
C LYS A 229 -9.05 5.41 27.16
N LEU A 230 -8.77 6.54 26.52
CA LEU A 230 -8.74 6.69 25.07
C LEU A 230 -7.48 6.10 24.40
N ASN A 231 -6.78 5.21 25.10
CA ASN A 231 -5.71 4.42 24.53
C ASN A 231 -5.75 2.98 25.04
N PHE A 232 -5.34 2.03 24.19
CA PHE A 232 -5.31 0.61 24.51
C PHE A 232 -4.40 -0.17 23.57
N LYS A 233 -4.12 -1.43 23.90
CA LYS A 233 -3.42 -2.36 23.01
C LYS A 233 -4.39 -3.33 22.36
N THR A 234 -4.27 -3.55 21.06
CA THR A 234 -4.97 -4.60 20.31
C THR A 234 -4.39 -5.99 20.62
N GLN A 235 -5.07 -7.05 20.16
CA GLN A 235 -4.55 -8.42 20.23
C GLN A 235 -3.21 -8.61 19.49
N LYS A 236 -2.94 -7.77 18.48
CA LYS A 236 -1.69 -7.76 17.70
C LYS A 236 -0.59 -6.90 18.35
N ASP A 237 -0.76 -6.46 19.60
CA ASP A 237 0.15 -5.57 20.32
C ASP A 237 0.34 -4.18 19.65
N ASN A 238 -0.64 -3.74 18.85
CA ASN A 238 -0.68 -2.36 18.35
C ASN A 238 -1.25 -1.43 19.43
N LEU A 239 -0.59 -0.31 19.71
CA LEU A 239 -1.10 0.80 20.52
C LEU A 239 -2.10 1.63 19.71
N VAL A 240 -3.34 1.70 20.20
CA VAL A 240 -4.41 2.52 19.62
C VAL A 240 -4.55 3.79 20.43
N ASN A 241 -4.65 4.94 19.75
CA ASN A 241 -4.99 6.24 20.36
C ASN A 241 -6.29 6.75 19.74
N ILE A 242 -7.29 7.05 20.57
CA ILE A 242 -8.59 7.58 20.16
C ILE A 242 -8.58 9.09 20.38
N PHE A 243 -8.84 9.82 19.30
CA PHE A 243 -9.05 11.26 19.28
C PHE A 243 -10.51 11.52 18.94
N VAL A 244 -11.20 12.26 19.80
CA VAL A 244 -12.60 12.63 19.60
C VAL A 244 -12.66 14.12 19.30
N THR A 245 -13.27 14.48 18.18
CA THR A 245 -13.41 15.87 17.74
C THR A 245 -14.88 16.16 17.47
N LYS A 246 -15.37 17.29 17.97
CA LYS A 246 -16.71 17.78 17.64
C LYS A 246 -16.60 18.70 16.42
N SER A 247 -17.45 18.43 15.43
CA SER A 247 -17.60 19.24 14.23
C SER A 247 -18.79 20.18 14.40
N GLY A 248 -18.55 21.47 14.13
CA GLY A 248 -19.59 22.47 13.92
C GLY A 248 -20.14 22.50 12.49
N GLU A 249 -19.59 21.65 11.59
CA GLU A 249 -19.99 21.52 10.20
C GLU A 249 -20.59 20.13 9.93
N ILE A 250 -20.70 19.75 8.64
CA ILE A 250 -21.14 18.43 8.23
C ILE A 250 -19.99 17.44 8.46
N VAL A 251 -20.19 16.49 9.38
CA VAL A 251 -19.19 15.48 9.78
C VAL A 251 -18.53 14.76 8.59
N SER A 252 -19.29 14.47 7.53
CA SER A 252 -18.74 13.78 6.38
C SER A 252 -17.70 14.60 5.61
N PHE A 253 -17.80 15.92 5.59
CA PHE A 253 -16.81 16.78 4.95
C PHE A 253 -15.49 16.81 5.73
N ASP A 254 -15.54 16.87 7.06
CA ASP A 254 -14.34 16.77 7.89
C ASP A 254 -13.63 15.43 7.70
N ILE A 255 -14.39 14.34 7.63
CA ILE A 255 -13.82 13.01 7.36
C ILE A 255 -13.18 12.96 5.98
N LEU A 256 -13.82 13.50 4.95
CA LEU A 256 -13.26 13.56 3.60
C LEU A 256 -11.96 14.38 3.56
N GLU A 257 -11.88 15.47 4.33
CA GLU A 257 -10.66 16.25 4.49
C GLU A 257 -9.54 15.45 5.17
N GLN A 258 -9.85 14.75 6.27
CA GLN A 258 -8.89 13.86 6.93
C GLN A 258 -8.42 12.75 5.99
N MET A 259 -9.34 12.16 5.22
CA MET A 259 -8.98 11.17 4.20
C MET A 259 -8.00 11.77 3.20
N GLU A 260 -8.26 12.94 2.62
CA GLU A 260 -7.35 13.56 1.65
C GLU A 260 -5.93 13.77 2.19
N ARG A 261 -5.82 14.16 3.47
CA ARG A 261 -4.52 14.34 4.15
C ARG A 261 -3.78 13.02 4.39
N LEU A 262 -4.51 11.95 4.71
CA LEU A 262 -3.93 10.69 5.20
C LEU A 262 -3.79 9.60 4.11
N ILE A 263 -4.59 9.65 3.06
CA ILE A 263 -4.77 8.57 2.07
C ILE A 263 -3.46 8.10 1.42
N ASN A 264 -2.45 8.98 1.36
CA ASN A 264 -1.15 8.69 0.75
C ASN A 264 -0.13 8.02 1.68
N ASN A 265 -0.33 8.14 3.01
CA ASN A 265 0.64 7.74 4.03
C ASN A 265 0.12 6.63 4.95
N ASP A 266 -1.20 6.58 5.14
CA ASP A 266 -1.86 5.72 6.11
C ASP A 266 -2.80 4.73 5.43
N ASN A 267 -2.85 3.50 5.93
CA ASN A 267 -3.94 2.60 5.61
C ASN A 267 -5.21 3.14 6.28
N ILE A 268 -6.32 3.21 5.54
CA ILE A 268 -7.56 3.80 6.07
C ILE A 268 -8.60 2.71 6.28
N ILE A 269 -9.17 2.69 7.49
CA ILE A 269 -10.42 2.01 7.80
C ILE A 269 -11.47 3.12 7.99
N LEU A 270 -12.46 3.19 7.11
CA LEU A 270 -13.53 4.18 7.17
C LEU A 270 -14.78 3.53 7.76
N VAL A 271 -15.28 4.04 8.88
CA VAL A 271 -16.55 3.61 9.50
C VAL A 271 -17.60 4.66 9.17
N ALA A 272 -18.35 4.43 8.09
CA ALA A 272 -19.36 5.35 7.57
C ALA A 272 -20.35 4.60 6.66
N ASP A 273 -21.56 5.12 6.51
CA ASP A 273 -22.54 4.66 5.52
C ASP A 273 -23.42 5.83 5.05
N ASP A 274 -22.79 6.76 4.33
CA ASP A 274 -23.44 7.92 3.72
C ASP A 274 -23.00 8.09 2.26
N VAL A 275 -23.95 8.37 1.37
CA VAL A 275 -23.71 8.50 -0.08
C VAL A 275 -22.68 9.58 -0.42
N THR A 276 -22.49 10.58 0.45
CA THR A 276 -21.49 11.65 0.28
C THR A 276 -20.06 11.13 0.11
N TYR A 277 -19.75 9.93 0.61
CA TYR A 277 -18.42 9.32 0.48
C TYR A 277 -18.17 8.62 -0.86
N GLU A 278 -19.23 8.20 -1.58
CA GLU A 278 -19.10 7.29 -2.74
C GLU A 278 -18.20 7.82 -3.84
N ASN A 279 -18.44 9.07 -4.26
CA ASN A 279 -17.68 9.69 -5.34
C ASN A 279 -16.18 9.74 -5.00
N LYS A 280 -15.84 10.11 -3.76
CA LYS A 280 -14.46 10.18 -3.32
C LYS A 280 -13.81 8.80 -3.21
N LEU A 281 -14.55 7.82 -2.71
CA LEU A 281 -14.09 6.44 -2.65
C LEU A 281 -13.80 5.90 -4.06
N LYS A 282 -14.66 6.19 -5.04
CA LYS A 282 -14.43 5.83 -6.44
C LYS A 282 -13.17 6.49 -7.00
N GLU A 283 -12.97 7.79 -6.77
CA GLU A 283 -11.74 8.48 -7.16
C GLU A 283 -10.49 7.81 -6.56
N TYR A 284 -10.53 7.42 -5.28
CA TYR A 284 -9.41 6.73 -4.63
C TYR A 284 -9.18 5.33 -5.20
N LYS A 285 -10.25 4.60 -5.52
CA LYS A 285 -10.14 3.29 -6.16
C LYS A 285 -9.47 3.39 -7.53
N ASP A 286 -9.88 4.36 -8.34
CA ASP A 286 -9.35 4.58 -9.69
C ASP A 286 -7.84 4.90 -9.71
N VAL A 287 -7.33 5.49 -8.62
CA VAL A 287 -5.88 5.76 -8.44
C VAL A 287 -5.15 4.65 -7.66
N GLY A 288 -5.78 3.49 -7.44
CA GLY A 288 -5.14 2.31 -6.87
C GLY A 288 -4.85 2.39 -5.38
N VAL A 289 -5.59 3.21 -4.64
CA VAL A 289 -5.57 3.22 -3.17
C VAL A 289 -6.36 2.03 -2.64
N GLU A 290 -6.03 1.56 -1.43
CA GLU A 290 -6.85 0.62 -0.66
C GLU A 290 -7.46 1.31 0.57
N VAL A 291 -8.75 1.09 0.78
CA VAL A 291 -9.53 1.48 1.97
C VAL A 291 -10.34 0.25 2.40
N ILE A 292 -10.56 0.08 3.71
CA ILE A 292 -11.54 -0.86 4.25
C ILE A 292 -12.74 -0.04 4.72
N VAL A 293 -13.94 -0.35 4.20
CA VAL A 293 -15.17 0.38 4.55
C VAL A 293 -16.00 -0.46 5.54
N VAL A 294 -16.27 0.06 6.72
CA VAL A 294 -17.14 -0.57 7.72
C VAL A 294 -18.47 0.18 7.71
N GLN A 295 -19.51 -0.49 7.23
CA GLN A 295 -20.79 0.10 6.85
C GLN A 295 -21.93 -0.89 7.15
N PHE A 296 -23.18 -0.51 6.93
CA PHE A 296 -24.29 -1.48 6.98
C PHE A 296 -24.22 -2.49 5.83
N ASN A 297 -24.84 -3.65 6.03
CA ASN A 297 -25.05 -4.61 4.95
C ASN A 297 -26.27 -4.23 4.09
N GLU A 298 -26.48 -4.94 2.97
CA GLU A 298 -27.59 -4.65 2.04
C GLU A 298 -28.98 -4.79 2.67
N ALA A 299 -29.16 -5.73 3.58
CA ALA A 299 -30.43 -5.94 4.28
C ALA A 299 -30.75 -4.81 5.29
N GLN A 300 -29.78 -3.96 5.59
CA GLN A 300 -29.86 -2.86 6.55
C GLN A 300 -29.85 -1.48 5.87
N GLU A 301 -30.20 -1.42 4.58
CA GLU A 301 -30.25 -0.18 3.79
C GLU A 301 -28.88 0.48 3.58
N ARG A 302 -27.84 -0.32 3.29
CA ARG A 302 -26.52 0.19 2.89
C ARG A 302 -26.63 1.33 1.89
N LYS A 303 -25.96 2.45 2.18
CA LYS A 303 -25.97 3.66 1.36
C LYS A 303 -24.71 3.88 0.53
N ILE A 304 -23.58 3.30 0.91
CA ILE A 304 -22.34 3.37 0.14
C ILE A 304 -22.17 2.14 -0.75
N TYR A 305 -22.06 2.36 -2.05
CA TYR A 305 -21.56 1.41 -3.03
C TYR A 305 -20.10 1.72 -3.33
N SER A 306 -19.20 0.82 -2.91
CA SER A 306 -17.77 0.94 -3.23
C SER A 306 -17.15 -0.40 -3.60
N ASP A 307 -16.18 -0.37 -4.51
CA ASP A 307 -15.39 -1.53 -4.92
C ASP A 307 -14.28 -1.87 -3.90
N PHE A 308 -14.38 -1.32 -2.69
CA PHE A 308 -13.47 -1.61 -1.59
C PHE A 308 -13.87 -2.88 -0.84
N LYS A 309 -12.92 -3.42 -0.08
CA LYS A 309 -13.25 -4.43 0.92
C LYS A 309 -14.13 -3.76 1.98
N TRP A 310 -15.19 -4.44 2.38
CA TRP A 310 -16.09 -3.92 3.39
C TRP A 310 -16.42 -4.93 4.48
N GLY A 311 -16.88 -4.43 5.62
CA GLY A 311 -17.37 -5.20 6.76
C GLY A 311 -18.67 -4.63 7.30
N ASP A 312 -19.55 -5.50 7.80
CA ASP A 312 -20.81 -5.09 8.43
C ASP A 312 -20.52 -4.50 9.82
N VAL A 313 -20.94 -3.26 10.06
CA VAL A 313 -20.76 -2.57 11.35
C VAL A 313 -21.52 -3.25 12.49
N MET A 314 -22.63 -3.94 12.23
CA MET A 314 -23.43 -4.56 13.28
C MET A 314 -22.73 -5.74 13.95
N TYR A 315 -21.85 -6.44 13.24
CA TYR A 315 -21.08 -7.56 13.79
C TYR A 315 -20.18 -7.14 14.98
N PRO A 316 -19.24 -6.18 14.84
CA PRO A 316 -18.44 -5.70 15.98
C PRO A 316 -19.27 -4.92 17.01
N LEU A 317 -20.38 -4.29 16.61
CA LEU A 317 -21.26 -3.62 17.57
C LEU A 317 -22.06 -4.60 18.43
N GLY A 318 -22.45 -5.76 17.90
CA GLY A 318 -23.10 -6.83 18.66
C GLY A 318 -22.27 -7.24 19.88
N PHE A 319 -20.99 -7.51 19.68
CA PHE A 319 -20.07 -7.79 20.79
C PHE A 319 -19.96 -6.61 21.76
N SER A 320 -19.97 -5.38 21.23
CA SER A 320 -19.84 -4.18 22.05
C SER A 320 -21.03 -3.99 23.00
N ILE A 321 -22.24 -4.38 22.59
CA ILE A 321 -23.46 -4.28 23.40
C ILE A 321 -23.69 -5.51 24.31
N GLY A 322 -22.71 -6.41 24.42
CA GLY A 322 -22.75 -7.56 25.33
C GLY A 322 -23.28 -8.87 24.72
N LEU A 323 -23.29 -8.99 23.39
CA LEU A 323 -23.59 -10.27 22.74
C LEU A 323 -22.36 -11.18 22.69
N GLU A 324 -22.61 -12.46 22.89
CA GLU A 324 -21.69 -13.57 22.75
C GLU A 324 -21.60 -14.01 21.29
N LYS A 325 -20.53 -14.74 20.95
CA LYS A 325 -20.29 -15.19 19.57
C LYS A 325 -21.41 -16.03 18.97
N TRP A 326 -22.16 -16.76 19.78
CA TRP A 326 -23.27 -17.61 19.32
C TRP A 326 -24.59 -16.86 19.17
N GLU A 327 -24.65 -15.58 19.59
CA GLU A 327 -25.85 -14.73 19.51
C GLU A 327 -25.84 -13.77 18.31
N ILE A 328 -24.73 -13.73 17.55
CA ILE A 328 -24.43 -12.80 16.46
C ILE A 328 -24.49 -13.51 15.10
#